data_AF-A0A650ELL4-F1
#
_entry.id   AF-A0A650ELL4-F1
#
_cell.length_a   1.000
_cell.length_b   1.000
_cell.length_c   1.000
_cell.angle_alpha   90.00
_cell.angle_beta   90.00
_cell.angle_gamma   90.00
#
_symmetry.space_group_name_H-M   'P 1'
#
loop_
_entity.id
_entity.type
_entity.pdbx_description
1 polymer ?
#
loop_
_entity_poly.entity_id
_entity_poly.type
_entity_poly.pdbx_seq_one_letter_code
_entity_poly.pdbx_strand_id
1 'polypeptide(L)'
;MNGCEQILLYAQGELAGAEKAAFETHLASCPSCQKELLFLRRMDEALVPPAAPQSVVEGIFAKTTRKKSFFAGVSWKPALAGAAMLGLGIFVFLAGLQPDKTAFDAREVIAYMSENLDAEYLSFAEDLSAWEEDF
;
A
#
# COMPACT_ATOMS: atom_id res chain seq x y z
N MET A 1 -12.00 -35.49 -16.55
CA MET A 1 -12.98 -34.40 -16.74
C MET A 1 -12.58 -33.08 -16.05
N ASN A 2 -11.38 -32.95 -15.47
CA ASN A 2 -10.96 -31.78 -14.67
C ASN A 2 -9.87 -30.92 -15.34
N GLY A 3 -9.92 -30.80 -16.67
CA GLY A 3 -8.87 -30.08 -17.44
C GLY A 3 -9.25 -28.65 -17.81
N CYS A 4 -10.54 -28.31 -17.81
CA CYS A 4 -11.04 -27.05 -18.38
C CYS A 4 -10.73 -25.83 -17.52
N GLU A 5 -10.62 -25.99 -16.20
CA GLU A 5 -10.37 -24.89 -15.24
C GLU A 5 -9.00 -24.22 -15.42
N GLN A 6 -8.04 -24.92 -16.03
CA GLN A 6 -6.66 -24.44 -16.19
C GLN A 6 -6.47 -23.51 -17.41
N ILE A 7 -7.54 -23.20 -18.16
CA ILE A 7 -7.46 -22.40 -19.39
C ILE A 7 -6.99 -20.96 -19.15
N LEU A 8 -7.40 -20.35 -18.05
CA LEU A 8 -7.00 -18.99 -17.69
C LEU A 8 -5.51 -18.93 -17.33
N LEU A 9 -5.06 -19.89 -16.52
CA LEU A 9 -3.65 -20.04 -16.15
C LEU A 9 -2.77 -20.31 -17.38
N TYR A 10 -3.26 -21.14 -18.32
CA TYR A 10 -2.58 -21.37 -19.60
C TYR A 10 -2.51 -20.10 -20.45
N ALA A 11 -3.61 -19.35 -20.56
CA ALA A 11 -3.68 -18.13 -21.36
C ALA A 11 -2.76 -17.02 -20.83
N GLN A 12 -2.59 -16.94 -19.52
CA GLN A 12 -1.69 -15.98 -18.85
C GLN A 12 -0.22 -16.45 -18.78
N GLY A 13 0.05 -17.69 -19.20
CA GLY A 13 1.40 -18.27 -19.17
C GLY A 13 1.87 -18.72 -17.79
N GLU A 14 0.97 -18.91 -16.84
CA GLU A 14 1.28 -19.31 -15.46
C GLU A 14 1.47 -20.83 -15.29
N LEU A 15 1.03 -21.64 -16.25
CA LEU A 15 1.30 -23.09 -16.25
C LEU A 15 2.74 -23.38 -16.71
N ALA A 16 3.47 -24.15 -15.89
CA ALA A 16 4.84 -24.55 -16.17
C ALA A 16 5.02 -26.08 -16.15
N GLY A 17 6.05 -26.55 -16.87
CA GLY A 17 6.51 -27.93 -16.80
C GLY A 17 5.44 -28.97 -17.15
N ALA A 18 5.20 -29.92 -16.24
CA ALA A 18 4.33 -31.06 -16.45
C ALA A 18 2.84 -30.68 -16.58
N GLU A 19 2.40 -29.64 -15.87
CA GLU A 19 1.00 -29.21 -15.89
C GLU A 19 0.62 -28.61 -17.24
N LYS A 20 1.55 -27.84 -17.84
CA LYS A 20 1.37 -27.30 -19.19
C LYS A 20 1.23 -28.42 -20.23
N ALA A 21 2.09 -29.43 -20.19
CA ALA A 21 2.04 -30.54 -21.13
C ALA A 21 0.75 -31.37 -21.00
N ALA A 22 0.27 -31.58 -19.77
CA ALA A 22 -1.00 -32.25 -19.51
C ALA A 22 -2.19 -31.44 -20.07
N PHE A 23 -2.18 -30.13 -19.86
CA PHE A 23 -3.21 -29.23 -20.39
C PHE A 23 -3.18 -29.15 -21.92
N GLU A 24 -2.00 -29.12 -22.55
CA GLU A 24 -1.87 -29.14 -24.02
C GLU A 24 -2.46 -30.43 -24.62
N THR A 25 -2.29 -31.56 -23.95
CA THR A 25 -2.90 -32.83 -24.35
C THR A 25 -4.43 -32.78 -24.24
N HIS A 26 -4.95 -32.15 -23.19
CA HIS A 26 -6.39 -31.90 -23.07
C HIS A 26 -6.90 -30.94 -24.16
N LEU A 27 -6.15 -29.88 -24.44
CA LEU A 27 -6.49 -28.88 -25.45
C LEU A 27 -6.57 -29.49 -26.86
N ALA A 28 -5.75 -30.49 -27.17
CA ALA A 28 -5.81 -31.22 -28.44
C ALA A 28 -7.12 -32.03 -28.60
N SER A 29 -7.72 -32.49 -27.50
CA SER A 29 -8.91 -33.35 -27.51
C SER A 29 -10.23 -32.61 -27.25
N CYS A 30 -10.17 -31.39 -26.68
CA CYS A 30 -11.34 -30.66 -26.23
C CYS A 30 -11.65 -29.42 -27.12
N PRO A 31 -12.68 -29.47 -27.98
CA PRO A 31 -12.98 -28.35 -28.89
C PRO A 31 -13.57 -27.12 -28.18
N SER A 32 -14.17 -27.27 -26.99
CA SER A 32 -14.65 -26.12 -26.22
C SER A 32 -13.48 -25.28 -25.70
N CYS A 33 -12.45 -25.92 -25.13
CA CYS A 33 -11.26 -25.24 -24.64
C CYS A 33 -10.48 -24.55 -25.77
N GLN A 34 -10.46 -25.12 -26.97
CA GLN A 34 -9.86 -24.46 -28.14
C GLN A 34 -10.59 -23.15 -28.51
N LYS A 35 -11.93 -23.17 -28.52
CA LYS A 35 -12.74 -21.97 -28.83
C LYS A 35 -12.56 -20.88 -27.77
N GLU A 36 -12.55 -21.28 -26.51
CA GLU A 36 -12.39 -20.35 -25.39
C GLU A 36 -10.99 -19.74 -25.37
N LEU A 37 -9.94 -20.51 -25.64
CA LEU A 37 -8.58 -19.97 -25.75
C LEU A 37 -8.45 -18.97 -26.91
N LEU A 38 -9.08 -19.24 -28.05
CA LEU A 38 -9.12 -18.30 -29.17
C LEU A 38 -9.87 -17.01 -28.80
N PHE A 39 -10.94 -17.09 -28.03
CA PHE A 39 -11.66 -15.93 -27.53
C PHE A 39 -10.78 -15.07 -26.60
N LEU A 40 -10.13 -15.70 -25.63
CA LEU A 40 -9.22 -15.01 -24.69
C LEU A 40 -8.08 -14.31 -25.43
N ARG A 41 -7.45 -14.96 -26.41
CA ARG A 41 -6.38 -14.36 -27.22
C ARG A 41 -6.84 -13.15 -28.03
N ARG A 42 -8.04 -13.19 -28.60
CA ARG A 42 -8.60 -12.04 -29.34
C ARG A 42 -8.91 -10.86 -28.43
N MET A 43 -9.39 -11.14 -27.22
CA MET A 43 -9.62 -10.08 -26.23
C MET A 43 -8.30 -9.43 -25.81
N ASP A 44 -7.26 -10.23 -25.58
CA ASP A 44 -5.94 -9.71 -25.23
C ASP A 44 -5.34 -8.87 -26.37
N GLU A 45 -5.39 -9.35 -27.60
CA GLU A 45 -4.93 -8.60 -28.79
C GLU A 45 -5.68 -7.28 -28.98
N ALA A 46 -7.00 -7.26 -28.73
CA ALA A 46 -7.79 -6.04 -28.79
C ALA A 46 -7.47 -5.04 -27.67
N LEU A 47 -6.95 -5.51 -26.54
CA LEU A 47 -6.58 -4.69 -25.39
C LEU A 47 -5.15 -4.16 -25.48
N VAL A 48 -4.27 -4.72 -26.34
CA VAL A 48 -2.93 -4.17 -26.58
C VAL A 48 -3.07 -2.82 -27.30
N PRO A 49 -2.83 -1.69 -26.62
CA PRO A 49 -2.88 -0.40 -27.29
C PRO A 49 -1.77 -0.35 -28.34
N PRO A 50 -1.99 0.27 -29.51
CA PRO A 50 -0.92 0.48 -30.47
C PRO A 50 0.20 1.26 -29.78
N ALA A 51 1.43 0.75 -29.86
CA ALA A 51 2.58 1.38 -29.24
C ALA A 51 2.64 2.85 -29.68
N ALA A 52 2.51 3.76 -28.73
CA ALA A 52 2.53 5.19 -29.01
C ALA A 52 3.91 5.56 -29.60
N PRO A 53 3.96 6.38 -30.67
CA PRO A 53 5.23 6.83 -31.22
C PRO A 53 6.01 7.60 -30.15
N GLN A 54 7.31 7.30 -30.02
CA GLN A 54 8.16 7.84 -28.95
C GLN A 54 8.17 9.37 -28.90
N SER A 55 8.01 10.04 -30.04
CA SER A 55 7.93 11.50 -30.15
C SER A 55 6.73 12.11 -29.41
N VAL A 56 5.60 11.40 -29.32
CA VAL A 56 4.41 11.85 -28.58
C VAL A 56 4.64 11.70 -27.08
N VAL A 57 5.29 10.62 -26.67
CA VAL A 57 5.63 10.33 -25.26
C VAL A 57 6.61 11.39 -24.74
N GLU A 58 7.69 11.66 -25.48
CA GLU A 58 8.67 12.70 -25.14
C GLU A 58 8.04 14.08 -25.03
N GLY A 59 7.13 14.44 -25.92
CA GLY A 59 6.41 15.71 -25.89
C GLY A 59 5.51 15.89 -24.66
N ILE A 60 4.91 14.81 -24.15
CA ILE A 60 4.09 14.82 -22.93
C ILE A 60 5.00 14.94 -21.70
N PHE A 61 6.06 14.13 -21.61
CA PHE A 61 6.99 14.18 -20.48
C PHE A 61 7.72 15.52 -20.39
N ALA A 62 8.14 16.10 -21.51
CA ALA A 62 8.77 17.42 -21.55
C ALA A 62 7.86 18.55 -21.04
N LYS A 63 6.53 18.39 -21.17
CA LYS A 63 5.54 19.37 -20.70
C LYS A 63 5.19 19.19 -19.22
N THR A 64 5.19 17.98 -18.70
CA THR A 64 4.78 17.70 -17.30
C THR A 64 5.93 17.71 -16.30
N THR A 65 7.17 17.45 -16.74
CA THR A 65 8.35 17.41 -15.84
C THR A 65 9.07 18.73 -15.67
N ARG A 66 8.61 19.82 -16.33
CA ARG A 66 9.13 21.16 -16.07
C ARG A 66 8.60 21.66 -14.72
N LYS A 67 9.16 21.14 -13.62
CA LYS A 67 8.98 21.67 -12.28
C LYS A 67 9.61 23.06 -12.27
N LYS A 68 8.81 24.09 -12.55
CA LYS A 68 9.22 25.49 -12.44
C LYS A 68 9.61 25.69 -10.98
N SER A 69 10.91 25.65 -10.71
CA SER A 69 11.44 25.77 -9.35
C SER A 69 11.18 27.19 -8.86
N PHE A 70 10.01 27.39 -8.27
CA PHE A 70 9.60 28.66 -7.65
C PHE A 70 10.46 28.98 -6.42
N PHE A 71 11.20 27.98 -5.91
CA PHE A 71 12.05 28.09 -4.73
C PHE A 71 13.56 28.09 -5.02
N ALA A 72 13.99 28.04 -6.30
CA ALA A 72 15.42 28.06 -6.65
C ALA A 72 16.17 29.34 -6.23
N GLY A 73 15.45 30.43 -5.91
CA GLY A 73 16.04 31.69 -5.46
C GLY A 73 15.85 32.00 -3.96
N VAL A 74 15.10 31.19 -3.21
CA VAL A 74 14.75 31.51 -1.81
C VAL A 74 15.60 30.65 -0.88
N SER A 75 16.71 31.21 -0.40
CA SER A 75 17.55 30.57 0.61
C SER A 75 16.81 30.51 1.95
N TRP A 76 16.16 29.39 2.29
CA TRP A 76 15.49 29.15 3.58
C TRP A 76 16.44 28.95 4.78
N LYS A 77 17.75 28.93 4.55
CA LYS A 77 18.77 28.78 5.60
C LYS A 77 18.64 29.77 6.78
N PRO A 78 18.32 31.07 6.61
CA PRO A 78 18.16 31.97 7.73
C PRO A 78 16.82 31.79 8.47
N ALA A 79 15.77 31.32 7.79
CA ALA A 79 14.46 31.09 8.39
C ALA A 79 14.48 29.87 9.35
N LEU A 80 15.18 28.80 8.96
CA LEU A 80 15.37 27.61 9.81
C LEU A 80 16.23 27.91 11.05
N ALA A 81 17.26 28.74 10.92
CA ALA A 81 18.10 29.13 12.05
C ALA A 81 17.31 29.96 13.09
N GLY A 82 16.43 30.85 12.64
CA GLY A 82 15.57 31.65 13.52
C GLY A 82 14.57 30.81 14.32
N ALA A 83 13.95 29.82 13.69
CA ALA A 83 12.98 28.94 14.36
C ALA A 83 13.64 28.08 15.46
N ALA A 84 14.85 27.56 15.21
CA ALA A 84 15.58 26.77 16.20
C ALA A 84 15.97 27.59 17.43
N MET A 85 16.42 28.84 17.23
CA MET A 85 16.79 29.74 18.33
C MET A 85 15.58 30.12 19.19
N LEU A 86 14.43 30.41 18.56
CA LEU A 86 13.20 30.71 19.29
C LEU A 86 12.68 29.50 20.06
N GLY A 87 12.69 28.30 19.46
CA GLY A 87 12.28 27.07 20.13
C GLY A 87 13.12 26.74 21.35
N LEU A 88 14.45 26.85 21.23
CA LEU A 88 15.38 26.59 22.34
C LEU A 88 15.20 27.63 23.46
N GLY A 89 15.06 28.91 23.12
CA GLY A 89 14.84 29.98 24.09
C GLY A 89 13.53 29.84 24.86
N ILE A 90 12.44 29.52 24.16
CA ILE A 90 11.12 29.28 24.76
C ILE A 90 11.18 28.06 25.69
N PHE A 91 11.84 26.98 25.28
CA PHE A 91 11.99 25.77 26.10
C PHE A 91 12.76 26.03 27.40
N VAL A 92 13.91 26.71 27.33
CA VAL A 92 14.72 27.05 28.52
C VAL A 92 13.95 27.99 29.45
N PHE A 93 13.23 28.97 28.89
CA PHE A 93 12.43 29.91 29.68
C PHE A 93 11.26 29.21 30.40
N LEU A 94 10.53 28.32 29.71
CA LEU A 94 9.45 27.53 30.30
C LEU A 94 9.98 26.55 31.35
N ALA A 95 11.11 25.88 31.08
CA ALA A 95 11.75 24.97 32.03
C ALA A 95 12.20 25.68 33.31
N GLY A 96 12.67 26.93 33.21
CA GLY A 96 13.03 27.73 34.38
C GLY A 96 11.83 28.21 35.21
N LEU A 97 10.66 28.36 34.60
CA LEU A 97 9.43 28.81 35.26
C LEU A 97 8.66 27.69 35.97
N GLN A 98 8.86 26.42 35.58
CA GLN A 98 8.13 25.27 36.13
C GLN A 98 9.07 24.11 36.52
N PRO A 99 9.96 24.29 37.51
CA PRO A 99 10.88 23.24 37.94
C PRO A 99 10.16 21.98 38.49
N ASP A 100 8.94 22.13 39.01
CA ASP A 100 8.17 21.02 39.59
C ASP A 100 7.41 20.16 38.56
N LYS A 101 7.27 20.59 37.30
CA LYS A 101 6.46 19.88 36.29
C LYS A 101 7.27 19.06 35.27
N THR A 102 8.59 19.05 35.37
CA THR A 102 9.44 18.26 34.45
C THR A 102 9.45 16.77 34.78
N ALA A 103 8.92 16.36 35.93
CA ALA A 103 8.57 14.98 36.16
C ALA A 103 7.19 14.74 35.53
N PHE A 104 7.18 14.21 34.31
CA PHE A 104 6.01 13.49 33.80
C PHE A 104 5.72 12.41 34.85
N ASP A 105 4.69 12.58 35.67
CA ASP A 105 4.44 11.68 36.80
C ASP A 105 3.93 10.36 36.26
N ALA A 106 4.87 9.47 35.95
CA ALA A 106 4.60 8.16 35.40
C ALA A 106 3.63 7.37 36.30
N ARG A 107 3.55 7.68 37.60
CA ARG A 107 2.56 7.05 38.50
C ARG A 107 1.13 7.44 38.16
N GLU A 108 0.87 8.69 37.78
CA GLU A 108 -0.48 9.14 37.41
C GLU A 108 -0.93 8.47 36.11
N VAL A 109 -0.02 8.37 35.13
CA VAL A 109 -0.27 7.67 33.87
C VAL A 109 -0.49 6.17 34.09
N ILE A 110 0.35 5.53 34.91
CA ILE A 110 0.20 4.10 35.24
C ILE A 110 -1.11 3.85 36.00
N ALA A 111 -1.51 4.72 36.92
CA ALA A 111 -2.77 4.61 37.65
C ALA A 111 -3.97 4.71 36.70
N TYR A 112 -3.98 5.71 35.81
CA TYR A 112 -5.03 5.89 34.81
C TYR A 112 -5.12 4.69 33.86
N MET A 113 -3.98 4.17 33.40
CA MET A 113 -3.95 2.99 32.54
C MET A 113 -4.46 1.75 33.29
N SER A 114 -4.07 1.53 34.55
CA SER A 114 -4.57 0.38 35.31
C SER A 114 -6.08 0.43 35.57
N GLU A 115 -6.63 1.62 35.82
CA GLU A 115 -8.05 1.77 36.10
C GLU A 115 -8.91 1.57 34.83
N ASN A 116 -8.40 1.94 33.66
CA ASN A 116 -9.15 1.86 32.41
C ASN A 116 -8.84 0.61 31.56
N LEU A 117 -7.70 -0.06 31.75
CA LEU A 117 -7.39 -1.28 30.98
C LEU A 117 -8.29 -2.45 31.34
N ASP A 118 -8.67 -2.61 32.61
CA ASP A 118 -9.43 -3.78 33.04
C ASP A 118 -10.83 -3.80 32.41
N ALA A 119 -11.46 -2.62 32.27
CA ALA A 119 -12.78 -2.50 31.65
C ALA A 119 -12.74 -2.78 30.13
N GLU A 120 -11.76 -2.23 29.42
CA GLU A 120 -11.61 -2.45 27.98
C GLU A 120 -11.18 -3.89 27.66
N TYR A 121 -10.35 -4.51 28.50
CA TYR A 121 -9.94 -5.91 28.35
C TYR A 121 -11.11 -6.87 28.55
N LEU A 122 -11.95 -6.65 29.56
CA LEU A 122 -13.12 -7.49 29.84
C LEU A 122 -14.15 -7.42 28.71
N SER A 123 -14.44 -6.23 28.17
CA SER A 123 -15.36 -6.12 27.02
C SER A 123 -14.82 -6.82 25.79
N PHE A 124 -13.51 -6.71 25.53
CA PHE A 124 -12.88 -7.41 24.41
C PHE A 124 -12.93 -8.94 24.58
N ALA A 125 -12.72 -9.44 25.80
CA ALA A 125 -12.79 -10.86 26.10
C ALA A 125 -14.21 -11.42 25.92
N GLU A 126 -15.24 -10.67 26.33
CA GLU A 126 -16.64 -11.02 26.09
C GLU A 126 -16.96 -11.07 24.59
N ASP A 127 -16.59 -10.04 23.83
CA ASP A 127 -16.79 -10.00 22.37
C ASP A 127 -16.11 -11.17 21.65
N LEU A 128 -14.89 -11.52 22.07
CA LEU A 128 -14.15 -12.65 21.51
C LEU A 128 -14.83 -13.99 21.81
N SER A 129 -15.33 -14.18 23.04
CA SER A 129 -16.04 -15.40 23.42
C SER A 129 -17.37 -15.56 22.67
N ALA A 130 -18.11 -14.47 22.47
CA ALA A 130 -19.34 -14.47 21.69
C ALA A 130 -19.07 -14.84 20.23
N TRP A 131 -17.96 -14.38 19.65
CA TRP A 131 -17.56 -14.73 18.29
C TRP A 131 -17.13 -16.20 18.13
N GLU A 132 -16.49 -16.80 19.15
CA GLU A 132 -16.07 -18.20 19.13
C GLU A 132 -17.27 -19.17 19.22
N GLU A 133 -18.36 -18.80 19.91
CA GLU A 133 -19.58 -19.60 19.95
C GLU A 133 -20.37 -19.61 18.62
N ASP A 134 -20.16 -18.61 17.77
CA ASP A 134 -20.83 -18.48 16.46
C ASP A 134 -20.15 -19.30 15.33
N PHE A 135 -18.97 -19.91 15.57
CA PHE A 135 -18.17 -20.66 14.59
C PHE A 135 -18.12 -22.18 14.87
#